data_AF-A0A2M7BLS7-F1
#
_entry.id   AF-A0A2M7BLS7-F1
#
_cell.length_a   1.000
_cell.length_b   1.000
_cell.length_c   1.000
_cell.angle_alpha   90.00
_cell.angle_beta   90.00
_cell.angle_gamma   90.00
#
_symmetry.space_group_name_H-M   'P 1'
#
loop_
_entity.id
_entity.type
_entity.pdbx_description
1 polymer ?
#
loop_
_entity_poly.entity_id
_entity_poly.type
_entity_poly.pdbx_seq_one_letter_code
_entity_poly.pdbx_strand_id
1 'polypeptide(L)' 'MNLIPMVVEQDGRGERAFDIYSRLLKDRIIFLGTAIDDDVANLVIAQML' A
#
# COMPACT_ATOMS: atom_id res chain seq x y z
N MET A 1 2.22 -2.86 -17.83
CA MET A 1 1.35 -2.86 -16.65
C MET A 1 1.59 -4.17 -15.90
N ASN A 2 2.31 -4.12 -14.78
CA ASN A 2 2.38 -5.28 -13.89
C ASN A 2 1.07 -5.34 -13.10
N LEU A 3 0.38 -6.49 -13.13
CA LEU A 3 -0.79 -6.68 -12.26
C LEU A 3 -0.30 -6.64 -10.81
N ILE A 4 -0.85 -5.71 -10.02
CA ILE A 4 -0.66 -5.69 -8.58
C ILE A 4 -1.67 -6.69 -7.99
N PRO A 5 -1.22 -7.69 -7.22
CA PRO A 5 -2.13 -8.65 -6.60
C PRO A 5 -3.13 -7.96 -5.68
N MET A 6 -4.39 -8.39 -5.76
CA MET A 6 -5.47 -7.92 -4.89
C MET A 6 -5.72 -8.97 -3.79
N VAL A 7 -5.91 -8.50 -2.56
CA VAL A 7 -6.17 -9.29 -1.37
C VAL A 7 -7.57 -8.95 -0.86
N VAL A 8 -8.39 -9.96 -0.58
CA VAL A 8 -9.71 -9.78 0.03
C VAL A 8 -9.58 -10.00 1.53
N GLU A 9 -10.00 -9.01 2.32
CA GLU A 9 -10.02 -9.08 3.78
C GLU A 9 -11.48 -8.99 4.27
N GLN A 10 -11.83 -9.89 5.18
CA GLN A 10 -13.15 -9.92 5.79
C GLN A 10 -13.11 -9.11 7.08
N ASP A 11 -13.70 -7.92 7.08
CA ASP A 11 -13.90 -7.13 8.29
C ASP A 11 -15.30 -7.43 8.85
N GLY A 12 -15.55 -7.16 10.14
CA GLY A 12 -16.79 -7.52 10.84
C GLY A 12 -18.08 -6.93 10.25
N ARG A 13 -18.00 -6.14 9.18
CA ARG A 13 -19.11 -5.52 8.43
C ARG A 13 -19.16 -5.89 6.94
N GLY A 14 -18.24 -6.74 6.43
CA GLY A 14 -18.23 -7.20 5.04
C GLY A 14 -16.83 -7.51 4.47
N GLU A 15 -16.78 -7.88 3.20
CA GLU A 15 -15.53 -8.10 2.45
C GLU A 15 -15.03 -6.78 1.83
N ARG A 16 -13.78 -6.42 2.11
CA ARG A 16 -13.08 -5.33 1.43
C ARG A 16 -11.90 -5.89 0.66
N ALA A 17 -11.80 -5.52 -0.61
CA ALA A 17 -10.67 -5.85 -1.43
C ALA A 17 -9.66 -4.70 -1.43
N PHE A 18 -8.39 -5.02 -1.20
CA PHE A 18 -7.27 -4.08 -1.18
C PHE A 18 -6.21 -4.58 -2.16
N ASP A 19 -5.46 -3.68 -2.79
CA ASP A 19 -4.19 -4.09 -3.35
C ASP A 19 -3.20 -4.44 -2.22
N ILE A 20 -2.18 -5.22 -2.54
CA ILE A 20 -1.20 -5.68 -1.55
C ILE A 20 -0.48 -4.52 -0.83
N TYR A 21 -0.21 -3.39 -1.50
CA TYR A 21 0.47 -2.25 -0.89
C TYR A 21 -0.45 -1.51 0.09
N SER A 22 -1.72 -1.32 -0.27
CA SER A 22 -2.73 -0.77 0.66
C SER A 22 -2.92 -1.65 1.88
N ARG A 23 -2.87 -2.98 1.73
CA ARG A 23 -2.95 -3.91 2.86
C ARG A 23 -1.75 -3.78 3.80
N LEU A 24 -0.55 -3.59 3.26
CA LEU A 24 0.67 -3.35 4.05
C LEU A 24 0.62 -1.99 4.76
N LEU A 25 0.16 -0.95 4.08
CA LEU A 25 0.03 0.38 4.68
C LEU A 25 -0.97 0.40 5.84
N LYS A 26 -2.04 -0.40 5.78
CA LYS A 26 -2.96 -0.61 6.91
C LYS A 26 -2.26 -1.16 8.16
N ASP A 27 -1.24 -2.00 7.99
CA ASP A 27 -0.38 -2.51 9.07
C ASP A 27 0.79 -1.57 9.39
N ARG A 28 0.77 -0.34 8.84
CA ARG A 28 1.82 0.69 8.97
C ARG A 28 3.16 0.26 8.36
N ILE A 29 3.11 -0.54 7.31
CA ILE A 29 4.29 -0.99 6.56
C ILE A 29 4.36 -0.21 5.24
N ILE A 30 5.42 0.56 5.06
CA ILE A 30 5.72 1.29 3.81
C ILE A 30 6.75 0.49 3.01
N PHE A 31 6.46 0.24 1.74
CA PHE A 31 7.35 -0.52 0.85
C PHE A 31 8.11 0.42 -0.09
N LEU A 32 9.45 0.38 -0.03
CA LEU A 32 10.33 1.12 -0.93
C LEU A 32 11.05 0.13 -1.86
N GLY A 33 10.51 -0.02 -3.08
CA GLY A 33 11.01 -0.98 -4.07
C GLY A 33 11.80 -0.36 -5.23
N THR A 34 11.92 0.97 -5.27
CA THR A 34 12.55 1.72 -6.36
C THR A 34 13.64 2.62 -5.83
N ALA A 35 14.47 3.16 -6.73
CA ALA A 35 15.40 4.23 -6.37
C ALA A 35 14.63 5.42 -5.79
N ILE A 36 15.28 6.14 -4.88
CA ILE A 36 14.72 7.34 -4.27
C ILE A 36 15.00 8.52 -5.18
N ASP A 37 13.94 9.15 -5.65
CA ASP A 37 13.91 10.48 -6.25
C ASP A 37 12.95 11.38 -5.46
N ASP A 38 12.79 12.62 -5.91
CA ASP A 38 11.93 13.60 -5.23
C ASP A 38 10.46 13.16 -5.17
N ASP A 39 9.97 12.48 -6.22
CA ASP A 39 8.59 11.99 -6.28
C ASP A 39 8.37 10.83 -5.30
N VAL A 40 9.28 9.86 -5.27
CA VAL A 40 9.25 8.72 -4.33
C VAL A 40 9.38 9.22 -2.90
N ALA A 41 10.26 10.20 -2.64
CA ALA A 41 10.42 10.77 -1.31
C ALA A 41 9.12 11.43 -0.81
N ASN A 42 8.46 12.21 -1.66
CA ASN A 42 7.16 12.82 -1.34
C ASN A 42 6.08 11.76 -1.05
N LEU A 43 6.02 10.69 -1.84
CA LEU A 43 5.06 9.60 -1.63
C LEU A 43 5.30 8.84 -0.32
N VAL A 44 6.57 8.60 0.05
CA VAL A 44 6.92 7.96 1.32
C VAL A 44 6.53 8.84 2.50
N ILE A 45 6.81 10.15 2.44
CA ILE A 45 6.43 11.10 3.49
C ILE A 45 4.90 11.16 3.65
N ALA A 46 4.16 11.18 2.55
CA ALA A 46 2.70 11.20 2.59
C ALA A 46 2.11 9.95 3.28
N GLN A 47 2.76 8.79 3.16
CA GLN A 47 2.36 7.54 3.80
C GLN A 47 2.69 7.48 5.30
N MET A 48 3.44 8.44 5.84
CA MET A 48 3.75 8.53 7.28
C MET A 48 2.67 9.25 8.10
N LEU A 49 1.64 9.82 7.45
CA LEU A 49 0.50 10.50 8.07
C LEU A 49 -0.66 9.53 8.34
#